data_AF-A0A9D0IDM6-F1
#
_entry.id   AF-A0A9D0IDM6-F1
#
_cell.length_a   1.000
_cell.length_b   1.000
_cell.length_c   1.000
_cell.angle_alpha   90.00
_cell.angle_beta   90.00
_cell.angle_gamma   90.00
#
_symmetry.space_group_name_H-M   'P 1'
#
loop_
_entity.id
_entity.type
_entity.pdbx_description
1 polymer ?
#
loop_
_entity_poly.entity_id
_entity_poly.type
_entity_poly.pdbx_seq_one_letter_code
_entity_poly.pdbx_strand_id
1 'polypeptide(L)'
;MNNRSVHLYRRWLRRLGAGGLLASLMLWMMPVLSVLPTLAAPPADDLSPPPLDALLPPDAPLAATALEGDGTPGFYQTSEYMIGRVAVGLILPESDGSREPNQEDWTDEEIAAIRREVEAGLAWWQQREPAARLTFTVEERIGIPTGYEPITHPQYEERLWIGEVMAQLGYEEDNYFTQVRRYVNDLRERTGADWAFAVFIVDSSADADGRFANGYFAYAYIGGPFLVMTYDNDGYGIHNMDAVLAHEIGHIFRALDQYATAGIGCEITSGYLNVETQNSQAGQCAMDLPSIMRGGISPFFSGAIDPYARGQIGWWDTDDDGILDPA
;
A
#
# COMPACT_ATOMS: atom_id res chain seq x y z
N MET A 1 14.01 14.51 -54.28
CA MET A 1 15.09 14.06 -55.18
C MET A 1 16.43 14.52 -54.60
N ASN A 2 17.36 13.56 -54.38
CA ASN A 2 18.80 13.67 -54.05
C ASN A 2 19.19 14.43 -52.77
N ASN A 3 19.80 13.87 -51.72
CA ASN A 3 20.78 12.78 -51.53
C ASN A 3 22.18 13.01 -52.13
N ARG A 4 23.19 12.64 -51.33
CA ARG A 4 24.64 12.43 -51.55
C ARG A 4 25.55 13.59 -51.12
N SER A 5 26.41 13.44 -50.11
CA SER A 5 27.47 12.45 -49.84
C SER A 5 28.85 12.88 -50.36
N VAL A 6 29.75 13.12 -49.39
CA VAL A 6 31.04 12.41 -49.20
C VAL A 6 32.30 12.87 -49.99
N HIS A 7 33.33 13.14 -49.17
CA HIS A 7 34.79 13.01 -49.34
C HIS A 7 35.61 14.05 -50.11
N LEU A 8 36.75 14.44 -49.48
CA LEU A 8 38.13 14.37 -49.99
C LEU A 8 39.09 14.81 -48.85
N TYR A 9 39.90 13.90 -48.27
CA TYR A 9 41.28 13.54 -48.62
C TYR A 9 42.41 14.39 -47.96
N ARG A 10 43.01 13.80 -46.93
CA ARG A 10 44.46 13.48 -46.76
C ARG A 10 45.55 14.59 -46.83
N ARG A 11 46.29 14.66 -45.70
CA ARG A 11 47.78 14.47 -45.56
C ARG A 11 48.66 15.74 -45.63
N TRP A 12 49.39 16.06 -44.56
CA TRP A 12 50.88 15.96 -44.44
C TRP A 12 51.48 16.73 -43.24
N LEU A 13 52.51 16.10 -42.67
CA LEU A 13 53.37 16.45 -41.53
C LEU A 13 54.22 17.74 -41.67
N ARG A 14 54.39 18.48 -40.55
CA ARG A 14 55.59 19.27 -40.14
C ARG A 14 55.47 19.52 -38.62
N ARG A 15 56.48 19.65 -37.76
CA ARG A 15 57.94 19.42 -37.75
C ARG A 15 58.33 19.44 -36.25
N LEU A 16 59.31 18.62 -35.87
CA LEU A 16 59.94 18.57 -34.54
C LEU A 16 60.76 19.83 -34.24
N GLY A 17 60.69 20.29 -32.99
CA GLY A 17 61.63 21.22 -32.35
C GLY A 17 62.14 20.58 -31.05
N ALA A 18 63.46 20.58 -30.88
CA ALA A 18 64.22 19.87 -29.87
C ALA A 18 64.22 20.55 -28.48
N GLY A 19 64.52 19.77 -27.43
CA GLY A 19 64.93 20.31 -26.13
C GLY A 19 64.60 19.36 -24.98
N GLY A 20 65.57 18.55 -24.56
CA GLY A 20 65.42 17.69 -23.39
C GLY A 20 65.47 18.47 -22.08
N LEU A 21 64.75 17.98 -21.06
CA LEU A 21 65.05 18.18 -19.64
C LEU A 21 64.24 17.19 -18.81
N LEU A 22 64.96 16.48 -17.94
CA LEU A 22 64.45 15.62 -16.86
C LEU A 22 63.54 16.44 -15.93
N ALA A 23 62.31 15.97 -15.69
CA ALA A 23 61.46 16.48 -14.61
C ALA A 23 60.57 15.37 -14.06
N SER A 24 60.60 15.26 -12.73
CA SER A 24 59.94 14.32 -11.84
C SER A 24 58.45 14.09 -12.15
N LEU A 25 57.98 12.84 -12.03
CA LEU A 25 56.56 12.53 -11.88
C LEU A 25 56.06 13.17 -10.58
N MET A 26 55.27 14.23 -10.71
CA MET A 26 54.42 14.74 -9.64
C MET A 26 52.98 14.46 -10.08
N LEU A 27 52.43 13.35 -9.58
CA LEU A 27 51.04 12.96 -9.84
C LEU A 27 50.13 14.02 -9.21
N TRP A 28 49.53 14.87 -10.05
CA TRP A 28 48.39 15.69 -9.64
C TRP A 28 47.16 14.78 -9.57
N MET A 29 46.75 14.39 -8.36
CA MET A 29 45.41 13.87 -8.13
C MET A 29 44.43 15.05 -8.26
N MET A 30 43.79 15.17 -9.41
CA MET A 30 42.55 15.95 -9.47
C MET A 30 41.46 15.19 -8.72
N PRO A 31 40.69 15.83 -7.83
CA PRO A 31 39.52 15.19 -7.26
C PRO A 31 38.52 14.97 -8.38
N VAL A 32 38.29 13.71 -8.74
CA VAL A 32 37.14 13.33 -9.54
C VAL A 32 35.94 13.54 -8.62
N LEU A 33 35.23 14.66 -8.82
CA LEU A 33 33.87 14.77 -8.30
C LEU A 33 33.04 13.70 -9.02
N SER A 34 32.88 12.56 -8.38
CA SER A 34 31.92 11.55 -8.80
C SER A 34 30.53 12.11 -8.55
N VAL A 35 29.98 12.78 -9.56
CA VAL A 35 28.54 12.96 -9.66
C VAL A 35 27.98 11.58 -9.97
N LEU A 36 27.63 10.83 -8.92
CA LEU A 36 26.75 9.68 -9.09
C LEU A 36 25.46 10.23 -9.70
N PRO A 37 24.97 9.68 -10.82
CA PRO A 37 23.63 9.99 -11.25
C PRO A 37 22.70 9.48 -10.15
N THR A 38 22.05 10.38 -9.44
CA THR A 38 20.81 10.05 -8.73
C THR A 38 19.88 9.48 -9.79
N LEU A 39 19.65 8.16 -9.77
CA LEU A 39 18.55 7.59 -10.53
C LEU A 39 17.30 8.33 -10.06
N ALA A 40 16.66 9.06 -10.96
CA ALA A 40 15.36 9.63 -10.68
C ALA A 40 14.42 8.47 -10.30
N ALA A 41 13.60 8.66 -9.27
CA ALA A 41 12.56 7.70 -8.93
C ALA A 41 11.71 7.39 -10.18
N PRO A 42 11.24 6.15 -10.36
CA PRO A 42 10.30 5.84 -11.43
C PRO A 42 9.09 6.77 -11.35
N PRO A 43 8.45 7.11 -12.48
CA PRO A 43 7.16 7.77 -12.41
C PRO A 43 6.18 6.90 -11.62
N ALA A 44 5.32 7.51 -10.80
CA ALA A 44 4.41 6.78 -9.93
C ALA A 44 3.45 5.80 -10.68
N ASP A 45 3.21 6.02 -11.98
CA ASP A 45 2.48 5.09 -12.87
C ASP A 45 3.21 3.76 -13.14
N ASP A 46 4.53 3.68 -12.91
CA ASP A 46 5.36 2.48 -13.13
C ASP A 46 5.75 1.80 -11.80
N LEU A 47 5.30 2.35 -10.67
CA LEU A 47 5.55 1.73 -9.36
C LEU A 47 4.59 0.57 -9.17
N SER A 48 5.16 -0.58 -8.78
CA SER A 48 4.40 -1.72 -8.31
C SER A 48 4.29 -1.69 -6.79
N PRO A 49 3.25 -2.26 -6.20
CA PRO A 49 3.20 -2.48 -4.76
C PRO A 49 4.35 -3.38 -4.27
N PRO A 50 4.66 -3.40 -2.96
CA PRO A 50 5.65 -4.31 -2.41
C PRO A 50 5.26 -5.76 -2.73
N PRO A 51 6.17 -6.63 -3.17
CA PRO A 51 5.83 -8.04 -3.37
C PRO A 51 5.27 -8.64 -2.07
N LEU A 52 4.10 -9.28 -2.14
CA LEU A 52 3.45 -9.93 -0.99
C LEU A 52 3.03 -8.92 0.09
N ASP A 53 2.41 -7.83 -0.31
CA ASP A 53 1.71 -6.84 0.54
C ASP A 53 0.33 -7.32 1.02
N ALA A 54 -0.26 -8.32 0.38
CA ALA A 54 -1.41 -9.06 0.90
C ALA A 54 -1.01 -10.19 1.86
N LEU A 55 -1.10 -9.94 3.17
CA LEU A 55 -0.70 -10.87 4.22
C LEU A 55 -1.87 -11.67 4.81
N LEU A 56 -1.61 -12.87 5.33
CA LEU A 56 -2.61 -13.63 6.08
C LEU A 56 -2.54 -13.27 7.57
N PRO A 57 -3.67 -12.92 8.21
CA PRO A 57 -3.69 -12.76 9.65
C PRO A 57 -3.35 -14.11 10.33
N PRO A 58 -2.51 -14.13 11.37
CA PRO A 58 -2.02 -15.36 11.99
C PRO A 58 -3.13 -16.17 12.67
N ASP A 59 -4.29 -15.55 12.91
CA ASP A 59 -5.42 -16.08 13.65
C ASP A 59 -6.69 -16.32 12.79
N ALA A 60 -6.64 -16.05 11.48
CA ALA A 60 -7.78 -16.29 10.58
C ALA A 60 -7.35 -16.88 9.22
N PRO A 61 -8.14 -17.82 8.66
CA PRO A 61 -7.83 -18.41 7.36
C PRO A 61 -8.14 -17.44 6.20
N LEU A 62 -7.54 -17.72 5.04
CA LEU A 62 -7.83 -17.01 3.78
C LEU A 62 -9.31 -17.16 3.37
N ALA A 63 -9.87 -18.35 3.56
CA ALA A 63 -11.28 -18.61 3.29
C ALA A 63 -12.16 -17.81 4.26
N ALA A 64 -13.17 -17.11 3.72
CA ALA A 64 -14.21 -16.51 4.53
C ALA A 64 -14.92 -17.59 5.36
N THR A 65 -15.28 -17.24 6.59
CA THR A 65 -16.11 -18.09 7.44
C THR A 65 -17.56 -17.68 7.29
N ALA A 66 -18.49 -18.64 7.35
CA ALA A 66 -19.92 -18.32 7.32
C ALA A 66 -20.28 -17.41 8.50
N LEU A 67 -21.16 -16.42 8.26
CA LEU A 67 -21.70 -15.57 9.33
C LEU A 67 -22.47 -16.42 10.35
N GLU A 68 -22.65 -15.89 11.56
CA GLU A 68 -23.52 -16.50 12.56
C GLU A 68 -24.95 -16.67 12.01
N GLY A 69 -25.74 -17.55 12.62
CA GLY A 69 -27.05 -17.96 12.07
C GLY A 69 -28.09 -16.85 11.91
N ASP A 70 -27.84 -15.65 12.46
CA ASP A 70 -28.66 -14.44 12.30
C ASP A 70 -28.06 -13.40 11.33
N GLY A 71 -26.94 -13.72 10.67
CA GLY A 71 -26.21 -12.83 9.78
C GLY A 71 -25.27 -11.85 10.49
N THR A 72 -25.17 -11.90 11.83
CA THR A 72 -24.28 -11.03 12.58
C THR A 72 -22.83 -11.47 12.41
N PRO A 73 -21.91 -10.56 12.03
CA PRO A 73 -20.49 -10.89 12.00
C PRO A 73 -19.94 -11.18 13.40
N GLY A 74 -19.21 -12.28 13.53
CA GLY A 74 -18.46 -12.62 14.74
C GLY A 74 -17.22 -11.75 14.95
N PHE A 75 -16.46 -12.07 16.00
CA PHE A 75 -15.28 -11.32 16.44
C PHE A 75 -14.16 -11.25 15.38
N TYR A 76 -13.95 -12.34 14.63
CA TYR A 76 -12.91 -12.43 13.59
C TYR A 76 -13.37 -11.90 12.22
N GLN A 77 -14.68 -11.69 12.03
CA GLN A 77 -15.28 -11.28 10.77
C GLN A 77 -15.39 -9.75 10.75
N THR A 78 -14.32 -9.08 10.32
CA THR A 78 -14.21 -7.61 10.36
C THR A 78 -14.56 -6.94 9.03
N SER A 79 -14.43 -7.66 7.91
CA SER A 79 -14.58 -7.13 6.55
C SER A 79 -14.80 -8.25 5.52
N GLU A 80 -15.90 -8.99 5.61
CA GLU A 80 -16.15 -10.15 4.73
C GLU A 80 -16.51 -9.76 3.29
N TYR A 81 -17.19 -8.62 3.11
CA TYR A 81 -17.59 -8.06 1.81
C TYR A 81 -17.82 -6.54 1.92
N MET A 82 -17.61 -5.80 0.84
CA MET A 82 -17.59 -4.34 0.84
C MET A 82 -18.97 -3.73 0.52
N ILE A 83 -19.99 -4.08 1.32
CA ILE A 83 -21.37 -3.57 1.17
C ILE A 83 -21.79 -2.89 2.47
N GLY A 84 -22.54 -1.78 2.36
CA GLY A 84 -23.14 -1.10 3.49
C GLY A 84 -22.22 -0.06 4.15
N ARG A 85 -22.28 0.04 5.47
CA ARG A 85 -21.55 1.02 6.27
C ARG A 85 -20.26 0.41 6.78
N VAL A 86 -19.15 1.09 6.55
CA VAL A 86 -17.83 0.63 6.97
C VAL A 86 -17.21 1.71 7.86
N ALA A 87 -16.77 1.32 9.05
CA ALA A 87 -16.04 2.21 9.95
C ALA A 87 -14.53 2.00 9.82
N VAL A 88 -13.79 3.10 9.73
CA VAL A 88 -12.33 3.12 9.55
C VAL A 88 -11.70 3.80 10.75
N GLY A 89 -10.88 3.06 11.50
CA GLY A 89 -10.06 3.64 12.55
C GLY A 89 -8.74 4.12 11.98
N LEU A 90 -8.57 5.41 11.75
CA LEU A 90 -7.32 6.00 11.27
C LEU A 90 -6.39 6.30 12.45
N ILE A 91 -5.27 5.60 12.54
CA ILE A 91 -4.35 5.65 13.67
C ILE A 91 -2.97 6.10 13.17
N LEU A 92 -2.45 7.18 13.76
CA LEU A 92 -1.11 7.72 13.50
C LEU A 92 -0.29 7.55 14.80
N PRO A 93 0.56 6.52 14.89
CA PRO A 93 1.54 6.37 15.97
C PRO A 93 2.53 7.52 16.00
N GLU A 94 3.07 7.84 17.18
CA GLU A 94 4.11 8.86 17.36
C GLU A 94 5.21 8.34 18.28
N SER A 95 6.46 8.45 17.83
CA SER A 95 7.63 8.03 18.59
C SER A 95 7.88 9.04 19.72
N ASP A 96 7.85 8.61 20.98
CA ASP A 96 7.99 9.52 22.12
C ASP A 96 9.43 9.62 22.66
N GLY A 97 10.38 8.93 22.03
CA GLY A 97 11.77 8.92 22.45
C GLY A 97 12.08 8.05 23.68
N SER A 98 11.10 7.31 24.23
CA SER A 98 11.26 6.60 25.50
C SER A 98 12.03 5.28 25.41
N ARG A 99 12.07 4.63 24.24
CA ARG A 99 12.90 3.43 23.99
C ARG A 99 13.92 3.65 22.87
N GLU A 100 13.51 4.26 21.77
CA GLU A 100 14.33 4.55 20.60
C GLU A 100 14.38 6.05 20.32
N PRO A 101 15.40 6.57 19.62
CA PRO A 101 15.41 7.97 19.22
C PRO A 101 14.22 8.26 18.30
N ASN A 102 13.43 9.28 18.65
CA ASN A 102 12.46 9.88 17.74
C ASN A 102 13.23 10.48 16.55
N GLN A 103 12.81 10.11 15.35
CA GLN A 103 13.35 10.55 14.06
C GLN A 103 12.29 11.22 13.19
N GLU A 104 11.02 10.85 13.37
CA GLU A 104 9.87 11.37 12.66
C GLU A 104 8.93 12.05 13.68
N ASP A 105 8.30 13.16 13.30
CA ASP A 105 7.38 13.93 14.14
C ASP A 105 6.25 14.45 13.27
N TRP A 106 4.99 14.10 13.58
CA TRP A 106 3.86 14.55 12.78
C TRP A 106 3.69 16.07 12.82
N THR A 107 3.58 16.67 11.64
CA THR A 107 3.15 18.05 11.45
C THR A 107 1.66 18.16 11.13
N ASP A 108 1.08 19.33 11.41
CA ASP A 108 -0.31 19.63 11.04
C ASP A 108 -0.53 19.52 9.51
N GLU A 109 0.48 19.89 8.71
CA GLU A 109 0.45 19.79 7.25
C GLU A 109 0.40 18.34 6.76
N GLU A 110 1.19 17.44 7.34
CA GLU A 110 1.20 16.01 7.02
C GLU A 110 -0.13 15.37 7.38
N ILE A 111 -0.62 15.60 8.60
CA ILE A 111 -1.93 15.10 9.05
C ILE A 111 -3.04 15.61 8.13
N ALA A 112 -2.99 16.89 7.72
CA ALA A 112 -3.96 17.44 6.78
C ALA A 112 -3.86 16.81 5.39
N ALA A 113 -2.66 16.41 4.94
CA ALA A 113 -2.48 15.70 3.68
C ALA A 113 -3.04 14.29 3.76
N ILE A 114 -2.68 13.53 4.79
CA ILE A 114 -3.23 12.19 5.09
C ILE A 114 -4.75 12.21 5.03
N ARG A 115 -5.40 13.15 5.73
CA ARG A 115 -6.87 13.25 5.75
C ARG A 115 -7.48 13.37 4.35
N ARG A 116 -6.88 14.19 3.48
CA ARG A 116 -7.37 14.39 2.10
C ARG A 116 -7.22 13.12 1.27
N GLU A 117 -6.08 12.45 1.39
CA GLU A 117 -5.79 11.24 0.62
C GLU A 117 -6.62 10.05 1.10
N VAL A 118 -6.79 9.90 2.41
CA VAL A 118 -7.72 8.92 3.00
C VAL A 118 -9.14 9.18 2.55
N GLU A 119 -9.62 10.43 2.61
CA GLU A 119 -10.95 10.78 2.11
C GLU A 119 -11.10 10.46 0.62
N ALA A 120 -10.11 10.78 -0.21
CA ALA A 120 -10.12 10.49 -1.64
C ALA A 120 -10.14 8.98 -1.94
N GLY A 121 -9.33 8.18 -1.27
CA GLY A 121 -9.30 6.72 -1.42
C GLY A 121 -10.62 6.05 -1.00
N LEU A 122 -11.23 6.51 0.09
CA LEU A 122 -12.53 6.02 0.55
C LEU A 122 -13.66 6.46 -0.40
N ALA A 123 -13.68 7.73 -0.81
CA ALA A 123 -14.64 8.25 -1.77
C ALA A 123 -14.52 7.56 -3.13
N TRP A 124 -13.32 7.11 -3.50
CA TRP A 124 -13.09 6.34 -4.71
C TRP A 124 -13.91 5.05 -4.69
N TRP A 125 -13.81 4.23 -3.63
CA TRP A 125 -14.57 2.98 -3.51
C TRP A 125 -16.09 3.21 -3.52
N GLN A 126 -16.58 4.23 -2.79
CA GLN A 126 -18.02 4.56 -2.73
C GLN A 126 -18.64 4.81 -4.11
N GLN A 127 -17.86 5.30 -5.07
CA GLN A 127 -18.35 5.68 -6.40
C GLN A 127 -18.39 4.50 -7.40
N ARG A 128 -17.85 3.33 -7.05
CA ARG A 128 -17.67 2.22 -8.03
C ARG A 128 -18.84 1.26 -8.10
N GLU A 129 -19.66 1.20 -7.06
CA GLU A 129 -20.84 0.35 -7.05
C GLU A 129 -21.98 0.96 -6.20
N PRO A 130 -22.89 1.72 -6.81
CA PRO A 130 -24.04 2.30 -6.11
C PRO A 130 -24.94 1.25 -5.43
N ALA A 131 -25.07 0.03 -5.98
CA ALA A 131 -25.87 -1.04 -5.39
C ALA A 131 -25.29 -1.52 -4.05
N ALA A 132 -23.98 -1.38 -3.83
CA ALA A 132 -23.33 -1.69 -2.57
C ALA A 132 -23.72 -0.71 -1.44
N ARG A 133 -24.32 0.44 -1.78
CA ARG A 133 -24.73 1.49 -0.82
C ARG A 133 -23.62 1.84 0.16
N LEU A 134 -22.39 1.82 -0.35
CA LEU A 134 -21.18 1.90 0.45
C LEU A 134 -21.05 3.30 1.07
N THR A 135 -20.84 3.35 2.38
CA THR A 135 -20.54 4.58 3.10
C THR A 135 -19.42 4.32 4.10
N PHE A 136 -18.55 5.30 4.27
CA PHE A 136 -17.43 5.23 5.21
C PHE A 136 -17.61 6.24 6.34
N THR A 137 -17.27 5.84 7.56
CA THR A 137 -17.07 6.76 8.69
C THR A 137 -15.64 6.60 9.16
N VAL A 138 -14.91 7.71 9.29
CA VAL A 138 -13.52 7.70 9.77
C VAL A 138 -13.49 8.21 11.20
N GLU A 139 -12.74 7.52 12.05
CA GLU A 139 -12.41 8.01 13.38
C GLU A 139 -10.90 8.02 13.59
N GLU A 140 -10.41 9.20 13.97
CA GLU A 140 -8.98 9.46 14.04
C GLU A 140 -8.43 9.27 15.46
N ARG A 141 -7.20 8.75 15.51
CA ARG A 141 -6.36 8.59 16.69
C ARG A 141 -4.96 9.06 16.31
N ILE A 142 -4.70 10.34 16.51
CA ILE A 142 -3.50 11.02 16.02
C ILE A 142 -2.49 11.16 17.14
N GLY A 143 -1.22 10.91 16.83
CA GLY A 143 -0.11 11.12 17.76
C GLY A 143 -0.16 10.15 18.94
N ILE A 144 -0.56 8.90 18.71
CA ILE A 144 -0.67 7.93 19.81
C ILE A 144 0.75 7.47 20.18
N PRO A 145 1.21 7.70 21.42
CA PRO A 145 2.61 7.53 21.76
C PRO A 145 3.03 6.07 21.74
N THR A 146 4.22 5.81 21.21
CA THR A 146 4.96 4.56 21.33
C THR A 146 6.42 4.87 21.59
N GLY A 147 7.14 4.00 22.29
CA GLY A 147 8.56 4.16 22.52
C GLY A 147 9.44 3.79 21.33
N TYR A 148 8.86 3.20 20.29
CA TYR A 148 9.55 2.73 19.08
C TYR A 148 9.45 3.76 17.96
N GLU A 149 10.44 3.79 17.07
CA GLU A 149 10.39 4.55 15.82
C GLU A 149 9.93 3.61 14.69
N PRO A 150 8.62 3.57 14.34
CA PRO A 150 8.06 2.44 13.59
C PRO A 150 8.68 2.22 12.22
N ILE A 151 9.06 3.29 11.51
CA ILE A 151 9.63 3.22 10.16
C ILE A 151 11.00 2.51 10.14
N THR A 152 11.72 2.54 11.27
CA THR A 152 13.05 1.91 11.37
C THR A 152 13.00 0.39 11.52
N HIS A 153 11.81 -0.17 11.71
CA HIS A 153 11.61 -1.61 11.86
C HIS A 153 11.18 -2.26 10.54
N PRO A 154 11.52 -3.54 10.33
CA PRO A 154 10.92 -4.31 9.27
C PRO A 154 9.44 -4.59 9.59
N GLN A 155 8.62 -4.76 8.55
CA GLN A 155 7.17 -5.01 8.70
C GLN A 155 6.82 -6.07 9.76
N TYR A 156 7.53 -7.20 9.80
CA TYR A 156 7.21 -8.30 10.72
C TYR A 156 7.46 -7.98 12.21
N GLU A 157 8.05 -6.82 12.52
CA GLU A 157 8.22 -6.31 13.88
C GLU A 157 7.11 -5.33 14.31
N GLU A 158 6.06 -5.12 13.49
CA GLU A 158 4.92 -4.25 13.79
C GLU A 158 4.27 -4.48 15.16
N ARG A 159 4.35 -5.72 15.66
CA ARG A 159 3.90 -6.10 17.02
C ARG A 159 4.49 -5.24 18.13
N LEU A 160 5.67 -4.63 17.92
CA LEU A 160 6.36 -3.81 18.92
C LEU A 160 5.60 -2.51 19.18
N TRP A 161 5.29 -1.78 18.12
CA TRP A 161 4.66 -0.46 18.19
C TRP A 161 3.14 -0.54 18.10
N ILE A 162 2.55 -1.41 17.27
CA ILE A 162 1.08 -1.59 17.24
C ILE A 162 0.59 -2.03 18.62
N GLY A 163 1.29 -2.97 19.25
CA GLY A 163 0.92 -3.46 20.58
C GLY A 163 0.92 -2.37 21.65
N GLU A 164 1.86 -1.43 21.58
CA GLU A 164 1.96 -0.30 22.52
C GLU A 164 0.92 0.78 22.21
N VAL A 165 0.76 1.14 20.94
CA VAL A 165 -0.27 2.09 20.46
C VAL A 165 -1.67 1.63 20.87
N MET A 166 -1.99 0.37 20.66
CA MET A 166 -3.30 -0.17 21.04
C MET A 166 -3.50 -0.21 22.55
N ALA A 167 -2.45 -0.52 23.33
CA ALA A 167 -2.51 -0.43 24.79
C ALA A 167 -2.77 1.01 25.26
N GLN A 168 -2.17 2.03 24.64
CA GLN A 168 -2.46 3.44 24.94
C GLN A 168 -3.92 3.82 24.64
N LEU A 169 -4.53 3.16 23.65
CA LEU A 169 -5.95 3.31 23.33
C LEU A 169 -6.88 2.52 24.27
N GLY A 170 -6.33 1.79 25.25
CA GLY A 170 -7.08 1.00 26.23
C GLY A 170 -7.36 -0.45 25.81
N TYR A 171 -6.75 -0.92 24.72
CA TYR A 171 -6.91 -2.27 24.21
C TYR A 171 -5.71 -3.12 24.63
N GLU A 172 -5.75 -3.60 25.87
CA GLU A 172 -4.73 -4.48 26.42
C GLU A 172 -5.15 -5.95 26.27
N GLU A 173 -4.45 -6.68 25.41
CA GLU A 173 -4.59 -8.13 25.22
C GLU A 173 -3.20 -8.74 25.00
N ASP A 174 -3.05 -10.06 25.18
CA ASP A 174 -1.75 -10.76 25.02
C ASP A 174 -1.18 -10.70 23.59
N ASN A 175 -2.03 -10.43 22.60
CA ASN A 175 -1.69 -10.41 21.19
C ASN A 175 -2.24 -9.16 20.51
N TYR A 176 -1.39 -8.44 19.77
CA TYR A 176 -1.76 -7.18 19.12
C TYR A 176 -2.85 -7.33 18.04
N PHE A 177 -2.95 -8.47 17.33
CA PHE A 177 -4.11 -8.73 16.46
C PHE A 177 -5.40 -8.75 17.26
N THR A 178 -5.41 -9.40 18.43
CA THR A 178 -6.59 -9.40 19.32
C THR A 178 -6.91 -7.98 19.79
N GLN A 179 -5.91 -7.17 20.11
CA GLN A 179 -6.10 -5.76 20.48
C GLN A 179 -6.75 -4.96 19.36
N VAL A 180 -6.24 -5.07 18.13
CA VAL A 180 -6.82 -4.39 16.96
C VAL A 180 -8.22 -4.92 16.65
N ARG A 181 -8.45 -6.25 16.72
CA ARG A 181 -9.79 -6.84 16.56
C ARG A 181 -10.77 -6.29 17.59
N ARG A 182 -10.40 -6.19 18.87
CA ARG A 182 -11.23 -5.56 19.90
C ARG A 182 -11.58 -4.13 19.53
N TYR A 183 -10.58 -3.33 19.16
CA TYR A 183 -10.80 -1.95 18.73
C TYR A 183 -11.75 -1.81 17.54
N VAL A 184 -11.58 -2.61 16.49
CA VAL A 184 -12.45 -2.50 15.31
C VAL A 184 -13.84 -3.08 15.56
N ASN A 185 -13.99 -4.08 16.43
CA ASN A 185 -15.30 -4.55 16.87
C ASN A 185 -16.03 -3.47 17.68
N ASP A 186 -15.36 -2.83 18.64
CA ASP A 186 -15.92 -1.69 19.38
C ASP A 186 -16.28 -0.54 18.44
N LEU A 187 -15.40 -0.21 17.48
CA LEU A 187 -15.66 0.77 16.42
C LEU A 187 -16.90 0.43 15.60
N ARG A 188 -17.05 -0.83 15.19
CA ARG A 188 -18.23 -1.32 14.49
C ARG A 188 -19.49 -1.12 15.33
N GLU A 189 -19.48 -1.56 16.58
CA GLU A 189 -20.64 -1.45 17.48
C GLU A 189 -21.03 0.00 17.74
N ARG A 190 -20.06 0.87 18.08
CA ARG A 190 -20.35 2.26 18.48
C ARG A 190 -20.73 3.19 17.32
N THR A 191 -20.30 2.87 16.10
CA THR A 191 -20.77 3.55 14.88
C THR A 191 -22.00 2.88 14.28
N GLY A 192 -22.34 1.70 14.78
CA GLY A 192 -23.35 0.81 14.23
C GLY A 192 -23.02 0.32 12.82
N ALA A 193 -21.77 0.38 12.36
CA ALA A 193 -21.36 -0.05 11.03
C ALA A 193 -21.56 -1.55 10.80
N ASP A 194 -21.58 -1.97 9.54
CA ASP A 194 -21.69 -3.37 9.15
C ASP A 194 -20.29 -4.04 9.17
N TRP A 195 -19.26 -3.27 8.80
CA TRP A 195 -17.85 -3.68 8.81
C TRP A 195 -16.97 -2.64 9.49
N ALA A 196 -15.80 -3.05 9.96
CA ALA A 196 -14.81 -2.12 10.47
C ALA A 196 -13.38 -2.65 10.35
N PHE A 197 -12.44 -1.76 10.08
CA PHE A 197 -11.01 -2.06 10.06
C PHE A 197 -10.19 -0.85 10.55
N ALA A 198 -8.91 -1.07 10.85
CA ALA A 198 -7.98 0.00 11.20
C ALA A 198 -6.98 0.27 10.07
N VAL A 199 -6.54 1.52 9.98
CA VAL A 199 -5.47 1.99 9.09
C VAL A 199 -4.41 2.60 9.98
N PHE A 200 -3.22 1.99 9.99
CA PHE A 200 -2.06 2.60 10.64
C PHE A 200 -1.24 3.34 9.59
N ILE A 201 -0.99 4.62 9.82
CA ILE A 201 -0.06 5.39 8.99
C ILE A 201 1.17 5.68 9.83
N VAL A 202 2.31 5.23 9.35
CA VAL A 202 3.63 5.44 9.96
C VAL A 202 4.29 6.64 9.31
N ASP A 203 4.80 7.57 10.11
CA ASP A 203 5.53 8.72 9.57
C ASP A 203 6.85 8.23 8.92
N SER A 204 7.15 8.82 7.79
CA SER A 204 8.32 8.54 6.96
C SER A 204 8.77 9.80 6.23
N SER A 205 8.35 10.98 6.70
CA SER A 205 8.59 12.26 6.05
C SER A 205 10.07 12.67 6.05
N ALA A 206 10.84 12.22 7.03
CA ALA A 206 12.29 12.38 7.14
C ALA A 206 13.08 11.12 6.73
N ASP A 207 12.40 10.01 6.41
CA ASP A 207 13.02 8.80 5.88
C ASP A 207 13.46 8.99 4.43
N ALA A 208 14.60 8.39 4.07
CA ALA A 208 15.24 8.65 2.79
C ALA A 208 14.59 7.93 1.60
N ASP A 209 13.92 6.80 1.85
CA ASP A 209 13.28 6.00 0.81
C ASP A 209 11.79 5.72 1.07
N GLY A 210 11.24 6.17 2.20
CA GLY A 210 9.83 6.09 2.51
C GLY A 210 9.37 4.67 2.87
N ARG A 211 10.29 3.79 3.28
CA ARG A 211 10.02 2.36 3.50
C ARG A 211 10.42 1.91 4.90
N PHE A 212 9.73 0.89 5.38
CA PHE A 212 10.21 0.06 6.48
C PHE A 212 11.57 -0.55 6.16
N ALA A 213 12.34 -0.95 7.18
CA ALA A 213 13.70 -1.45 7.02
C ALA A 213 13.86 -2.71 6.11
N ASN A 214 12.77 -3.42 5.82
CA ASN A 214 12.73 -4.55 4.87
C ASN A 214 12.20 -4.18 3.47
N GLY A 215 11.97 -2.89 3.20
CA GLY A 215 11.54 -2.36 1.92
C GLY A 215 10.02 -2.34 1.68
N TYR A 216 9.21 -2.76 2.66
CA TYR A 216 7.76 -2.57 2.61
C TYR A 216 7.42 -1.08 2.80
N PHE A 217 6.34 -0.63 2.19
CA PHE A 217 5.79 0.71 2.44
C PHE A 217 4.28 0.71 2.61
N ALA A 218 3.59 -0.33 2.13
CA ALA A 218 2.17 -0.57 2.38
C ALA A 218 1.92 -2.09 2.42
N TYR A 219 0.94 -2.51 3.22
CA TYR A 219 0.46 -3.88 3.28
C TYR A 219 -0.86 -3.97 4.05
N ALA A 220 -1.60 -5.04 3.80
CA ALA A 220 -2.86 -5.31 4.46
C ALA A 220 -2.98 -6.77 4.87
N TYR A 221 -3.70 -7.00 5.96
CA TYR A 221 -4.12 -8.35 6.33
C TYR A 221 -5.43 -8.69 5.62
N ILE A 222 -5.40 -9.73 4.79
CA ILE A 222 -6.53 -10.17 3.97
C ILE A 222 -7.73 -10.50 4.87
N GLY A 223 -8.86 -9.81 4.66
CA GLY A 223 -10.05 -9.94 5.52
C GLY A 223 -9.97 -9.18 6.84
N GLY A 224 -8.95 -8.32 7.01
CA GLY A 224 -8.70 -7.53 8.20
C GLY A 224 -7.83 -8.23 9.27
N PRO A 225 -7.58 -7.55 10.40
CA PRO A 225 -8.37 -6.42 10.91
C PRO A 225 -7.81 -5.04 10.57
N PHE A 226 -6.65 -4.96 9.93
CA PHE A 226 -6.00 -3.69 9.61
C PHE A 226 -5.09 -3.77 8.40
N LEU A 227 -4.73 -2.58 7.92
CA LEU A 227 -3.66 -2.32 6.97
C LEU A 227 -2.69 -1.31 7.59
N VAL A 228 -1.48 -1.27 7.06
CA VAL A 228 -0.44 -0.32 7.44
C VAL A 228 0.17 0.27 6.19
N MET A 229 0.50 1.56 6.24
CA MET A 229 1.28 2.22 5.20
C MET A 229 2.17 3.31 5.78
N THR A 230 3.23 3.65 5.06
CA THR A 230 4.10 4.79 5.36
C THR A 230 3.48 6.09 4.80
N TYR A 231 3.90 7.24 5.30
CA TYR A 231 3.35 8.53 4.93
C TYR A 231 3.53 8.84 3.42
N ASP A 232 4.72 8.62 2.89
CA ASP A 232 5.06 8.94 1.51
C ASP A 232 5.01 7.73 0.56
N ASN A 233 4.84 6.50 1.07
CA ASN A 233 4.63 5.28 0.29
C ASN A 233 5.73 5.07 -0.78
N ASP A 234 7.01 5.13 -0.38
CA ASP A 234 8.13 5.02 -1.31
C ASP A 234 8.06 6.07 -2.45
N GLY A 235 8.12 5.66 -3.72
CA GLY A 235 8.13 6.58 -4.85
C GLY A 235 6.76 7.16 -5.19
N TYR A 236 5.68 6.72 -4.53
CA TYR A 236 4.34 7.22 -4.81
C TYR A 236 4.18 8.67 -4.34
N GLY A 237 4.78 9.01 -3.19
CA GLY A 237 4.61 10.27 -2.50
C GLY A 237 3.22 10.41 -1.88
N ILE A 238 3.09 11.34 -0.94
CA ILE A 238 1.83 11.62 -0.24
C ILE A 238 0.65 11.91 -1.19
N HIS A 239 0.89 12.50 -2.36
CA HIS A 239 -0.17 12.85 -3.33
C HIS A 239 -0.80 11.65 -4.07
N ASN A 240 -0.29 10.44 -3.88
CA ASN A 240 -0.85 9.22 -4.43
C ASN A 240 -1.13 8.18 -3.34
N MET A 241 -1.17 8.59 -2.06
CA MET A 241 -1.55 7.71 -0.96
C MET A 241 -2.98 7.18 -1.16
N ASP A 242 -3.86 7.96 -1.77
CA ASP A 242 -5.22 7.54 -2.09
C ASP A 242 -5.29 6.27 -2.97
N ALA A 243 -4.41 6.17 -3.96
CA ALA A 243 -4.29 5.00 -4.84
C ALA A 243 -3.75 3.78 -4.10
N VAL A 244 -2.70 3.95 -3.29
CA VAL A 244 -2.13 2.88 -2.47
C VAL A 244 -3.16 2.41 -1.43
N LEU A 245 -3.83 3.34 -0.76
CA LEU A 245 -4.87 3.02 0.23
C LEU A 245 -6.04 2.28 -0.43
N ALA A 246 -6.47 2.71 -1.63
CA ALA A 246 -7.53 2.03 -2.34
C ALA A 246 -7.14 0.58 -2.68
N HIS A 247 -5.90 0.32 -3.07
CA HIS A 247 -5.37 -1.02 -3.27
C HIS A 247 -5.42 -1.86 -2.00
N GLU A 248 -4.87 -1.35 -0.89
CA GLU A 248 -4.82 -2.07 0.39
C GLU A 248 -6.22 -2.34 0.98
N ILE A 249 -7.17 -1.43 0.77
CA ILE A 249 -8.58 -1.65 1.14
C ILE A 249 -9.18 -2.83 0.37
N GLY A 250 -8.74 -3.07 -0.87
CA GLY A 250 -9.13 -4.27 -1.62
C GLY A 250 -8.81 -5.55 -0.84
N HIS A 251 -7.60 -5.65 -0.28
CA HIS A 251 -7.20 -6.79 0.55
C HIS A 251 -7.95 -6.87 1.87
N ILE A 252 -8.26 -5.74 2.52
CA ILE A 252 -9.14 -5.73 3.71
C ILE A 252 -10.45 -6.46 3.41
N PHE A 253 -11.00 -6.27 2.20
CA PHE A 253 -12.19 -6.98 1.73
C PHE A 253 -11.88 -8.21 0.86
N ARG A 254 -10.75 -8.86 1.15
CA ARG A 254 -10.33 -10.16 0.64
C ARG A 254 -9.97 -10.23 -0.85
N ALA A 255 -9.90 -9.12 -1.58
CA ALA A 255 -9.35 -9.15 -2.94
C ALA A 255 -7.89 -9.60 -2.92
N LEU A 256 -7.48 -10.34 -3.95
CA LEU A 256 -6.10 -10.79 -4.12
C LEU A 256 -5.36 -9.94 -5.14
N ASP A 257 -4.04 -9.90 -4.99
CA ASP A 257 -3.17 -9.28 -5.97
C ASP A 257 -3.25 -9.91 -7.35
N GLN A 258 -3.08 -9.06 -8.34
CA GLN A 258 -3.13 -9.44 -9.74
C GLN A 258 -1.89 -9.00 -10.52
N TYR A 259 -0.94 -8.32 -9.89
CA TYR A 259 0.33 -7.96 -10.53
C TYR A 259 1.30 -9.15 -10.58
N ALA A 260 2.18 -9.18 -11.58
CA ALA A 260 2.96 -10.37 -11.90
C ALA A 260 3.87 -10.85 -10.75
N THR A 261 4.47 -9.92 -10.00
CA THR A 261 5.40 -10.21 -8.91
C THR A 261 4.72 -10.74 -7.64
N ALA A 262 3.39 -10.60 -7.50
CA ALA A 262 2.64 -11.21 -6.40
C ALA A 262 2.59 -12.74 -6.51
N GLY A 263 2.71 -13.29 -7.73
CA GLY A 263 2.74 -14.73 -7.94
C GLY A 263 1.41 -15.45 -7.69
N ILE A 264 0.28 -14.72 -7.63
CA ILE A 264 -1.05 -15.31 -7.40
C ILE A 264 -1.55 -16.00 -8.67
N GLY A 265 -1.80 -17.31 -8.61
CA GLY A 265 -2.29 -18.08 -9.76
C GLY A 265 -3.76 -17.79 -10.11
N CYS A 266 -4.14 -18.04 -11.36
CA CYS A 266 -5.47 -17.75 -11.89
C CYS A 266 -6.62 -18.43 -11.12
N GLU A 267 -6.38 -19.67 -10.66
CA GLU A 267 -7.38 -20.51 -9.97
C GLU A 267 -7.40 -20.28 -8.45
N ILE A 268 -6.56 -19.38 -7.92
CA ILE A 268 -6.62 -19.04 -6.50
C ILE A 268 -7.91 -18.26 -6.25
N THR A 269 -8.66 -18.71 -5.26
CA THR A 269 -9.95 -18.15 -4.87
C THR A 269 -9.85 -17.35 -3.57
N SER A 270 -10.68 -16.33 -3.45
CA SER A 270 -10.81 -15.52 -2.23
C SER A 270 -12.18 -14.87 -2.12
N GLY A 271 -12.41 -14.15 -1.03
CA GLY A 271 -13.67 -13.45 -0.77
C GLY A 271 -14.76 -14.35 -0.19
N TYR A 272 -15.82 -13.72 0.30
CA TYR A 272 -17.00 -14.41 0.81
C TYR A 272 -17.64 -15.33 -0.24
N LEU A 273 -17.64 -14.88 -1.50
CA LEU A 273 -18.20 -15.61 -2.64
C LEU A 273 -17.22 -16.62 -3.27
N ASN A 274 -16.00 -16.75 -2.73
CA ASN A 274 -14.97 -17.70 -3.17
C ASN A 274 -14.66 -17.61 -4.68
N VAL A 275 -14.37 -16.39 -5.16
CA VAL A 275 -14.18 -16.06 -6.57
C VAL A 275 -12.70 -16.21 -6.97
N GLU A 276 -12.45 -16.84 -8.13
CA GLU A 276 -11.11 -17.06 -8.71
C GLU A 276 -10.40 -15.75 -9.10
N THR A 277 -9.08 -15.77 -9.27
CA THR A 277 -8.23 -14.61 -9.62
C THR A 277 -7.84 -14.61 -11.10
N GLN A 278 -8.82 -14.79 -11.98
CA GLN A 278 -8.60 -14.97 -13.42
C GLN A 278 -8.17 -13.68 -14.18
N ASN A 279 -7.86 -12.59 -13.49
CA ASN A 279 -7.23 -11.38 -14.04
C ASN A 279 -5.74 -11.23 -13.67
N SER A 280 -5.16 -12.23 -13.00
CA SER A 280 -3.76 -12.20 -12.57
C SER A 280 -2.77 -12.19 -13.74
N GLN A 281 -1.70 -11.39 -13.59
CA GLN A 281 -0.58 -11.33 -14.52
C GLN A 281 0.48 -12.43 -14.28
N ALA A 282 0.36 -13.20 -13.20
CA ALA A 282 1.30 -14.29 -12.88
C ALA A 282 1.02 -15.59 -13.66
N GLY A 283 0.04 -15.60 -14.56
CA GLY A 283 -0.33 -16.77 -15.36
C GLY A 283 -1.02 -16.43 -16.69
N GLN A 284 -1.45 -17.46 -17.40
CA GLN A 284 -2.30 -17.32 -18.60
C GLN A 284 -3.76 -17.36 -18.17
N CYS A 285 -4.21 -16.30 -17.52
CA CYS A 285 -5.57 -16.24 -16.98
C CYS A 285 -6.59 -15.87 -18.05
N ALA A 286 -7.88 -16.06 -17.75
CA ALA A 286 -8.96 -15.81 -18.70
C ALA A 286 -9.11 -14.33 -19.09
N MET A 287 -8.56 -13.40 -18.31
CA MET A 287 -8.75 -11.97 -18.45
C MET A 287 -7.44 -11.19 -18.27
N ASP A 288 -7.36 -10.05 -18.97
CA ASP A 288 -6.28 -9.07 -18.82
C ASP A 288 -6.87 -7.64 -18.91
N LEU A 289 -7.48 -7.18 -17.82
CA LEU A 289 -8.10 -5.87 -17.68
C LEU A 289 -7.41 -5.02 -16.61
N PRO A 290 -7.39 -3.69 -16.75
CA PRO A 290 -6.99 -2.79 -15.67
C PRO A 290 -7.80 -3.06 -14.40
N SER A 291 -7.11 -3.06 -13.25
CA SER A 291 -7.72 -3.28 -11.93
C SER A 291 -6.87 -2.62 -10.86
N ILE A 292 -7.51 -2.05 -9.84
CA ILE A 292 -6.81 -1.52 -8.66
C ILE A 292 -5.92 -2.58 -8.00
N MET A 293 -6.27 -3.87 -8.11
CA MET A 293 -5.46 -4.99 -7.58
C MET A 293 -4.19 -5.29 -8.38
N ARG A 294 -3.86 -4.49 -9.42
CA ARG A 294 -2.55 -4.50 -10.08
C ARG A 294 -1.59 -3.46 -9.50
N GLY A 295 -2.07 -2.61 -8.59
CA GLY A 295 -1.31 -1.50 -8.03
C GLY A 295 -1.02 -0.38 -9.03
N GLY A 296 -0.06 0.47 -8.69
CA GLY A 296 0.20 1.72 -9.42
C GLY A 296 -0.95 2.72 -9.27
N ILE A 297 -0.83 3.86 -9.95
CA ILE A 297 -1.82 4.96 -9.82
C ILE A 297 -2.82 5.00 -10.98
N SER A 298 -2.48 4.45 -12.15
CA SER A 298 -3.34 4.46 -13.34
C SER A 298 -4.71 3.78 -13.13
N PRO A 299 -4.83 2.61 -12.47
CA PRO A 299 -6.13 2.01 -12.17
C PRO A 299 -6.99 2.88 -11.25
N PHE A 300 -6.37 3.59 -10.31
CA PHE A 300 -7.08 4.53 -9.45
C PHE A 300 -7.67 5.69 -10.28
N PHE A 301 -6.88 6.39 -11.09
CA PHE A 301 -7.39 7.51 -11.89
C PHE A 301 -8.43 7.11 -12.93
N SER A 302 -8.38 5.88 -13.42
CA SER A 302 -9.38 5.34 -14.36
C SER A 302 -10.61 4.71 -13.68
N GLY A 303 -10.62 4.59 -12.35
CA GLY A 303 -11.71 3.97 -11.61
C GLY A 303 -11.85 2.46 -11.87
N ALA A 304 -10.74 1.79 -12.19
CA ALA A 304 -10.74 0.43 -12.70
C ALA A 304 -10.74 -0.64 -11.59
N ILE A 305 -11.71 -1.55 -11.67
CA ILE A 305 -11.76 -2.79 -10.89
C ILE A 305 -12.25 -3.87 -11.85
N ASP A 306 -11.52 -4.96 -12.00
CA ASP A 306 -11.94 -6.05 -12.87
C ASP A 306 -13.06 -6.90 -12.23
N PRO A 307 -13.84 -7.66 -13.02
CA PRO A 307 -14.92 -8.50 -12.51
C PRO A 307 -14.53 -9.50 -11.41
N TYR A 308 -13.30 -10.02 -11.41
CA TYR A 308 -12.88 -10.99 -10.40
C TYR A 308 -12.58 -10.32 -9.07
N ALA A 309 -11.86 -9.19 -9.08
CA ALA A 309 -11.68 -8.39 -7.86
C ALA A 309 -13.03 -7.90 -7.32
N ARG A 310 -13.96 -7.48 -8.18
CA ARG A 310 -15.34 -7.14 -7.78
C ARG A 310 -16.04 -8.31 -7.09
N GLY A 311 -15.95 -9.52 -7.65
CA GLY A 311 -16.51 -10.72 -7.01
C GLY A 311 -15.87 -11.05 -5.66
N GLN A 312 -14.54 -10.91 -5.54
CA GLN A 312 -13.83 -11.19 -4.30
C GLN A 312 -14.23 -10.24 -3.16
N ILE A 313 -14.47 -8.96 -3.44
CA ILE A 313 -14.97 -7.99 -2.44
C ILE A 313 -16.49 -8.08 -2.21
N GLY A 314 -17.18 -9.05 -2.82
CA GLY A 314 -18.62 -9.24 -2.67
C GLY A 314 -19.48 -8.29 -3.51
N TRP A 315 -18.97 -7.78 -4.62
CA TRP A 315 -19.76 -7.02 -5.61
C TRP A 315 -20.12 -7.89 -6.80
N TRP A 316 -21.00 -8.86 -6.53
CA TRP A 316 -21.54 -9.74 -7.54
C TRP A 316 -23.06 -9.83 -7.35
N ASP A 317 -23.80 -9.80 -8.44
CA ASP A 317 -25.24 -10.05 -8.46
C ASP A 317 -25.45 -11.29 -9.33
N THR A 318 -25.66 -12.44 -8.70
CA THR A 318 -25.69 -13.73 -9.40
C THR A 318 -27.01 -13.96 -10.12
N ASP A 319 -28.10 -13.33 -9.69
CA ASP A 319 -29.44 -13.53 -10.23
C ASP A 319 -30.05 -12.32 -10.98
N ASP A 320 -29.28 -11.24 -11.12
CA ASP A 320 -29.59 -10.03 -11.90
C ASP A 320 -30.85 -9.30 -11.38
N ASP A 321 -31.06 -9.33 -10.06
CA ASP A 321 -32.19 -8.68 -9.40
C ASP A 321 -31.89 -7.24 -8.95
N GLY A 322 -30.63 -6.80 -9.09
CA GLY A 322 -30.11 -5.50 -8.70
C GLY A 322 -29.62 -5.42 -7.25
N ILE A 323 -29.55 -6.56 -6.55
CA ILE A 323 -29.03 -6.72 -5.19
C ILE A 323 -27.72 -7.51 -5.27
N LEU A 324 -26.69 -7.04 -4.58
CA LEU A 324 -25.41 -7.75 -4.55
C LEU A 324 -25.48 -8.90 -3.55
N ASP A 325 -24.99 -10.07 -3.95
CA ASP A 325 -24.66 -11.16 -3.05
C ASP A 325 -23.53 -10.72 -2.08
N PRO A 326 -23.62 -10.96 -0.76
CA PRO A 326 -24.59 -11.85 -0.10
C PRO A 326 -25.74 -11.10 0.62
N ALA A 327 -26.07 -9.88 0.19
CA ALA A 327 -27.00 -8.98 0.87
C ALA A 327 -28.49 -9.32 0.69
#